data_AF-A6IX33-F1
#
_entry.id   AF-A6IX33-F1
#
_cell.length_a   1.000
_cell.length_b   1.000
_cell.length_c   1.000
_cell.angle_alpha   90.00
_cell.angle_beta   90.00
_cell.angle_gamma   90.00
#
_symmetry.space_group_name_H-M   'P 1'
#
loop_
_entity.id
_entity.type
_entity.pdbx_description
1 polymer ?
#
loop_
_entity_poly.entity_id
_entity_poly.type
_entity_poly.pdbx_seq_one_letter_code
_entity_poly.pdbx_strand_id
1 'polypeptide(L)'
;MCFSFQLQRERKELQLERERNLQELQDSVRRARDDCVHQVELERLKLKQLEEDKHRLQQQLNDAENKYKILEKDFQQFKDQQNNKPEIRLQSEINLLTLEKVELERKLESATKSKLHYKQQWGRALKELARLKQREQESQMARLKKQQEELEQMRLRYLAAEEKDTVKTEQQELLDIRNELNRLRQQEQKQYQDYKEIASGKQGSPRGSGLEEGLDDYLTRLIEERDTLMRTGVYNHEDRIISELDRQIREVLTKNSASN
;
A
#
# COMPACT_ATOMS: atom_id res chain seq x y z
N MET A 1 33.09 -118.93 -116.20
CA MET A 1 33.48 -117.50 -116.23
C MET A 1 32.53 -116.57 -115.48
N CYS A 2 31.22 -116.82 -115.37
CA CYS A 2 30.28 -115.93 -114.65
C CYS A 2 30.55 -115.74 -113.14
N PHE A 3 30.95 -116.79 -112.41
CA PHE A 3 31.07 -116.75 -110.95
C PHE A 3 32.21 -115.86 -110.42
N SER A 4 33.37 -115.88 -111.10
CA SER A 4 34.52 -115.03 -110.73
C SER A 4 34.23 -113.54 -110.96
N PHE A 5 33.49 -113.21 -112.02
CA PHE A 5 33.06 -111.83 -112.29
C PHE A 5 32.05 -111.33 -111.26
N GLN A 6 31.12 -112.18 -110.82
CA GLN A 6 30.16 -111.87 -109.74
C GLN A 6 30.88 -111.61 -108.41
N LEU A 7 31.83 -112.46 -108.04
CA LEU A 7 32.58 -112.33 -106.78
C LEU A 7 33.48 -111.09 -106.77
N GLN A 8 34.08 -110.74 -107.91
CA GLN A 8 34.85 -109.51 -108.06
C GLN A 8 33.96 -108.25 -108.03
N ARG A 9 32.74 -108.34 -108.55
CA ARG A 9 31.74 -107.28 -108.48
C ARG A 9 31.26 -107.05 -107.05
N GLU A 10 30.88 -108.11 -106.33
CA GLU A 10 30.47 -108.03 -104.92
C GLU A 10 31.59 -107.46 -104.04
N ARG A 11 32.85 -107.85 -104.27
CA ARG A 11 33.98 -107.33 -103.49
C ARG A 11 34.18 -105.82 -103.71
N LYS A 12 33.98 -105.33 -104.94
CA LYS A 12 34.02 -103.90 -105.26
C LYS A 12 32.83 -103.15 -104.65
N GLU A 13 31.63 -103.72 -104.73
CA GLU A 13 30.42 -103.17 -104.10
C GLU A 13 30.59 -103.05 -102.57
N LEU A 14 31.12 -104.08 -101.91
CA LEU A 14 31.41 -104.06 -100.48
C LEU A 14 32.50 -103.04 -100.08
N GLN A 15 33.49 -102.81 -100.95
CA GLN A 15 34.50 -101.77 -100.73
C GLN A 15 33.92 -100.36 -100.84
N LEU A 16 33.14 -100.10 -101.89
CA LEU A 16 32.44 -98.83 -102.08
C LEU A 16 31.46 -98.55 -100.92
N GLU A 17 30.78 -99.57 -100.42
CA GLU A 17 29.87 -99.43 -99.29
C GLU A 17 30.61 -99.15 -97.98
N ARG A 18 31.77 -99.77 -97.75
CA ARG A 18 32.64 -99.45 -96.61
C ARG A 18 33.17 -98.01 -96.67
N GLU A 19 33.62 -97.56 -97.84
CA GLU A 19 34.09 -96.19 -98.06
C GLU A 19 32.96 -95.18 -97.83
N ARG A 20 31.76 -95.46 -98.34
CA ARG A 20 30.57 -94.66 -98.11
C ARG A 20 30.21 -94.58 -96.61
N ASN A 21 30.18 -95.72 -95.92
CA ASN A 21 29.88 -95.75 -94.49
C ASN A 21 30.92 -95.00 -93.65
N LEU A 22 32.20 -95.09 -94.02
CA LEU A 22 33.27 -94.34 -93.34
C LEU A 22 33.09 -92.84 -93.55
N GLN A 23 32.77 -92.41 -94.77
CA GLN A 23 32.50 -91.01 -95.09
C GLN A 23 31.27 -90.50 -94.32
N GLU A 24 30.17 -91.25 -94.31
CA GLU A 24 28.95 -90.90 -93.57
C GLU A 24 29.21 -90.80 -92.06
N LEU A 25 30.01 -91.71 -91.49
CA LEU A 25 30.41 -91.65 -90.09
C LEU A 25 31.29 -90.42 -89.79
N GLN A 26 32.26 -90.12 -90.66
CA GLN A 26 33.11 -88.93 -90.52
C GLN A 26 32.28 -87.65 -90.59
N ASP A 27 31.33 -87.57 -91.52
CA ASP A 27 30.42 -86.43 -91.65
C ASP A 27 29.44 -86.32 -90.48
N SER A 28 29.02 -87.45 -89.89
CA SER A 28 28.23 -87.46 -88.65
C SER A 28 29.04 -86.95 -87.45
N VAL A 29 30.28 -87.42 -87.27
CA VAL A 29 31.18 -86.96 -86.20
C VAL A 29 31.50 -85.49 -86.35
N ARG A 30 31.75 -85.00 -87.56
CA ARG A 30 32.00 -83.59 -87.83
C ARG A 30 30.80 -82.73 -87.45
N ARG A 31 29.59 -83.09 -87.91
CA ARG A 31 28.34 -82.39 -87.55
C ARG A 31 28.14 -82.34 -86.04
N ALA A 32 28.27 -83.48 -85.35
CA ALA A 32 28.13 -83.52 -83.90
C ALA A 32 29.17 -82.66 -83.16
N ARG A 33 30.40 -82.55 -83.67
CA ARG A 33 31.42 -81.65 -83.11
C ARG A 33 31.06 -80.18 -83.33
N ASP A 34 30.65 -79.83 -84.53
CA ASP A 34 30.26 -78.46 -84.88
C ASP A 34 29.04 -78.02 -84.04
N ASP A 35 28.05 -78.90 -83.84
CA ASP A 35 26.90 -78.67 -82.97
C ASP A 35 27.31 -78.47 -81.50
N CYS A 36 28.21 -79.31 -80.97
CA CYS A 36 28.75 -79.15 -79.62
C CYS A 36 29.50 -77.82 -79.43
N VAL A 37 30.32 -77.41 -80.41
CA VAL A 37 31.04 -76.13 -80.37
C VAL A 37 30.05 -74.98 -80.35
N HIS A 38 29.06 -74.99 -81.24
CA HIS A 38 28.02 -73.98 -81.30
C HIS A 38 27.24 -73.88 -79.98
N GLN A 39 26.90 -75.02 -79.36
CA GLN A 39 26.21 -75.04 -78.08
C GLN A 39 27.06 -74.41 -76.96
N VAL A 40 28.36 -74.70 -76.90
CA VAL A 40 29.27 -74.06 -75.94
C VAL A 40 29.37 -72.54 -76.17
N GLU A 41 29.41 -72.09 -77.42
CA GLU A 41 29.44 -70.66 -77.74
C GLU A 41 28.15 -69.95 -77.30
N LEU A 42 26.99 -70.57 -77.53
CA LEU A 42 25.70 -70.04 -77.07
C LEU A 42 25.66 -69.93 -75.54
N GLU A 43 26.12 -70.95 -74.81
CA GLU A 43 26.17 -70.91 -73.34
C GLU A 43 27.16 -69.85 -72.82
N ARG A 44 28.31 -69.65 -73.49
CA ARG A 44 29.23 -68.57 -73.15
C ARG A 44 28.61 -67.18 -73.34
N LEU A 45 27.86 -66.98 -74.43
CA LEU A 45 27.15 -65.73 -74.66
C LEU A 45 26.05 -65.48 -73.61
N LYS A 46 25.29 -66.52 -73.25
CA LYS A 46 24.30 -66.44 -72.17
C LYS A 46 24.93 -66.10 -70.82
N LEU A 47 26.04 -66.76 -70.47
CA LEU A 47 26.76 -66.47 -69.23
C LEU A 47 27.22 -65.02 -69.17
N LYS A 48 27.81 -64.51 -70.27
CA LYS A 48 28.24 -63.12 -70.36
C LYS A 48 27.07 -62.14 -70.16
N GLN A 49 25.93 -62.40 -70.81
CA GLN A 49 24.73 -61.58 -70.64
C GLN A 49 24.23 -61.59 -69.19
N LEU A 50 24.20 -62.77 -68.54
CA LEU A 50 23.78 -62.89 -67.14
C LEU A 50 24.74 -62.19 -66.18
N GLU A 51 26.04 -62.21 -66.45
CA GLU A 51 27.04 -61.48 -65.65
C GLU A 51 26.85 -59.96 -65.76
N GLU A 52 26.62 -59.45 -66.97
CA GLU A 52 26.32 -58.03 -67.21
C GLU A 52 25.01 -57.61 -66.52
N ASP A 53 23.95 -58.43 -66.62
CA ASP A 53 22.67 -58.17 -65.96
C ASP A 53 22.80 -58.23 -64.43
N LYS A 54 23.56 -59.18 -63.89
CA LYS A 54 23.86 -59.27 -62.46
C LYS A 54 24.57 -58.01 -61.98
N HIS A 55 25.58 -57.54 -62.72
CA HIS A 55 26.31 -56.33 -62.35
C HIS A 55 25.38 -55.10 -62.35
N ARG A 56 24.54 -54.96 -63.39
CA ARG A 56 23.54 -53.88 -63.47
C ARG A 56 22.56 -53.90 -62.29
N LEU A 57 22.03 -55.07 -61.95
CA LEU A 57 21.09 -55.22 -60.83
C LEU A 57 21.76 -54.93 -59.48
N GLN A 58 23.01 -55.37 -59.30
CA GLN A 58 23.79 -55.07 -58.09
C GLN A 58 24.00 -53.57 -57.92
N GLN A 59 24.28 -52.85 -59.01
CA GLN A 59 24.44 -51.41 -58.99
C GLN A 59 23.12 -50.70 -58.66
N GLN A 60 22.01 -51.12 -59.27
CA GLN A 60 20.68 -50.58 -58.96
C GLN A 60 20.28 -50.79 -57.50
N LEU A 61 20.62 -51.96 -56.93
CA LEU A 61 20.36 -52.26 -55.52
C LEU A 61 21.16 -51.31 -54.61
N ASN A 62 22.46 -51.15 -54.86
CA ASN A 62 23.30 -50.23 -54.09
C ASN A 62 22.80 -48.78 -54.16
N ASP A 63 22.38 -48.33 -55.35
CA ASP A 63 21.84 -46.98 -55.53
C ASP A 63 20.53 -46.79 -54.77
N ALA A 64 19.65 -47.80 -54.76
CA ALA A 64 18.41 -47.79 -54.00
C ALA A 64 18.65 -47.79 -52.49
N GLU A 65 19.58 -48.61 -51.99
CA GLU A 65 19.97 -48.65 -50.58
C GLU A 65 20.57 -47.31 -50.12
N ASN A 66 21.41 -46.68 -50.94
CA ASN A 66 21.98 -45.38 -50.64
C ASN A 66 20.89 -44.29 -50.58
N LYS A 67 19.95 -44.30 -51.53
CA LYS A 67 18.78 -43.40 -51.51
C LYS A 67 17.93 -43.62 -50.26
N TYR A 68 17.70 -44.86 -49.88
CA TYR A 68 16.94 -45.19 -48.67
C TYR A 68 17.62 -44.66 -47.41
N LYS A 69 18.94 -44.88 -47.26
CA LYS A 69 19.71 -44.34 -46.12
C LYS A 69 19.66 -42.81 -46.03
N ILE A 70 19.74 -42.12 -47.16
CA ILE A 70 19.61 -40.65 -47.20
C ILE A 70 18.20 -40.25 -46.74
N LEU A 71 17.16 -40.89 -47.29
CA LEU A 71 15.78 -40.57 -46.95
C LEU A 71 15.46 -40.84 -45.47
N GLU A 72 16.01 -41.92 -44.90
CA GLU A 72 15.87 -42.26 -43.49
C GLU A 72 16.54 -41.20 -42.60
N LYS A 73 17.73 -40.73 -42.99
CA LYS A 73 18.43 -39.63 -42.30
C LYS A 73 17.63 -38.33 -42.37
N ASP A 74 17.10 -37.98 -43.54
CA ASP A 74 16.30 -36.76 -43.73
C ASP A 74 14.99 -36.83 -42.92
N PHE A 75 14.36 -38.00 -42.87
CA PHE A 75 13.15 -38.23 -42.07
C PHE A 75 13.43 -38.07 -40.57
N GLN A 76 14.56 -38.58 -40.08
CA GLN A 76 14.96 -38.40 -38.69
C GLN A 76 15.20 -36.92 -38.36
N GLN A 77 15.90 -36.20 -39.24
CA GLN A 77 16.11 -34.75 -39.07
C GLN A 77 14.78 -33.98 -39.06
N PHE A 78 13.84 -34.35 -39.94
CA PHE A 78 12.52 -33.73 -39.96
C PHE A 78 11.77 -33.96 -38.64
N LYS A 79 11.80 -35.18 -38.08
CA LYS A 79 11.23 -35.46 -36.75
C LYS A 79 11.86 -34.59 -35.66
N ASP A 80 13.18 -34.47 -35.65
CA ASP A 80 13.89 -33.67 -34.65
C ASP A 80 13.57 -32.18 -34.78
N GLN A 81 13.38 -31.68 -36.00
CA GLN A 81 12.92 -30.32 -36.26
C GLN A 81 11.48 -30.10 -35.80
N GLN A 82 10.58 -31.07 -36.02
CA GLN A 82 9.19 -31.01 -35.54
C GLN A 82 9.11 -30.94 -34.01
N ASN A 83 9.95 -31.70 -33.31
CA ASN A 83 10.00 -31.71 -31.85
C ASN A 83 10.62 -30.43 -31.25
N ASN A 84 11.38 -29.68 -32.06
CA ASN A 84 11.98 -28.40 -31.67
C ASN A 84 11.16 -27.18 -32.11
N LYS A 85 9.93 -27.38 -32.60
CA LYS A 85 9.09 -26.29 -33.06
C LYS A 85 8.93 -25.22 -31.97
N PRO A 86 9.07 -23.93 -32.33
CA PRO A 86 8.89 -22.83 -31.38
C PRO A 86 7.50 -22.91 -30.73
N GLU A 87 6.48 -23.42 -31.41
CA GLU A 87 5.15 -23.63 -30.86
C GLU A 87 5.14 -24.52 -29.59
N ILE A 88 5.95 -25.60 -29.55
CA ILE A 88 6.02 -26.48 -28.38
C ILE A 88 6.67 -25.76 -27.20
N ARG A 89 7.74 -25.00 -27.47
CA ARG A 89 8.44 -24.19 -26.45
C ARG A 89 7.53 -23.09 -25.92
N LEU A 90 6.86 -22.36 -26.82
CA LEU A 90 5.89 -21.32 -26.48
C LEU A 90 4.71 -21.90 -25.71
N GLN A 91 4.21 -23.09 -26.05
CA GLN A 91 3.15 -23.74 -25.28
C GLN A 91 3.59 -24.05 -23.85
N SER A 92 4.82 -24.53 -23.65
CA SER A 92 5.38 -24.73 -22.31
C SER A 92 5.51 -23.43 -21.55
N GLU A 93 5.97 -22.36 -22.21
CA GLU A 93 6.10 -21.03 -21.62
C GLU A 93 4.73 -20.44 -21.24
N ILE A 94 3.72 -20.57 -22.11
CA ILE A 94 2.33 -20.20 -21.83
C ILE A 94 1.83 -20.93 -20.59
N ASN A 95 2.08 -22.24 -20.48
CA ASN A 95 1.63 -23.01 -19.34
C ASN A 95 2.30 -22.53 -18.04
N LEU A 96 3.61 -22.27 -18.07
CA LEU A 96 4.34 -21.73 -16.92
C LEU A 96 3.83 -20.35 -16.51
N LEU A 97 3.71 -19.42 -17.46
CA LEU A 97 3.20 -18.08 -17.21
C LEU A 97 1.75 -18.09 -16.70
N THR A 98 0.94 -19.04 -17.17
CA THR A 98 -0.44 -19.21 -16.69
C THR A 98 -0.47 -19.63 -15.23
N LEU A 99 0.39 -20.57 -14.83
CA LEU A 99 0.51 -21.00 -13.43
C LEU A 99 1.01 -19.85 -12.53
N GLU A 100 2.05 -19.14 -12.97
CA GLU A 100 2.60 -18.00 -12.23
C GLU A 100 1.56 -16.88 -12.06
N LYS A 101 0.80 -16.56 -13.12
CA LYS A 101 -0.29 -15.59 -13.06
C LYS A 101 -1.31 -15.97 -11.98
N VAL A 102 -1.78 -17.22 -11.97
CA VAL A 102 -2.77 -17.69 -10.98
C VAL A 102 -2.20 -17.59 -9.56
N GLU A 103 -0.93 -17.93 -9.35
CA GLU A 103 -0.29 -17.82 -8.05
C GLU A 103 -0.17 -16.37 -7.58
N LEU A 104 0.22 -15.45 -8.48
CA LEU A 104 0.31 -14.03 -8.20
C LEU A 104 -1.06 -13.42 -7.92
N GLU A 105 -2.10 -13.79 -8.65
CA GLU A 105 -3.49 -13.37 -8.39
C GLU A 105 -3.94 -13.82 -7.00
N ARG A 106 -3.64 -15.07 -6.60
CA ARG A 106 -3.95 -15.56 -5.25
C ARG A 106 -3.19 -14.81 -4.16
N LYS A 107 -1.90 -14.49 -4.38
CA LYS A 107 -1.10 -13.69 -3.44
C LYS A 107 -1.65 -12.27 -3.33
N LEU A 108 -2.01 -11.64 -4.44
CA LEU A 108 -2.61 -10.31 -4.49
C LEU A 108 -3.94 -10.25 -3.75
N GLU A 109 -4.82 -11.23 -3.96
CA GLU A 109 -6.11 -11.35 -3.29
C GLU A 109 -5.93 -11.46 -1.76
N SER A 110 -5.00 -12.33 -1.32
CA SER A 110 -4.68 -12.51 0.10
C SER A 110 -4.10 -11.24 0.74
N ALA A 111 -3.16 -10.58 0.06
CA ALA A 111 -2.56 -9.34 0.52
C ALA A 111 -3.60 -8.20 0.61
N THR A 112 -4.50 -8.11 -0.38
CA THR A 112 -5.57 -7.11 -0.42
C THR A 112 -6.56 -7.30 0.73
N LYS A 113 -7.00 -8.55 0.98
CA LYS A 113 -7.86 -8.90 2.13
C LYS A 113 -7.20 -8.54 3.46
N SER A 114 -5.93 -8.91 3.62
CA SER A 114 -5.18 -8.63 4.85
C SER A 114 -4.99 -7.13 5.07
N LYS A 115 -4.66 -6.37 4.02
CA LYS A 115 -4.53 -4.91 4.07
C LYS A 115 -5.85 -4.24 4.45
N LEU A 116 -6.97 -4.68 3.87
CA LEU A 116 -8.29 -4.16 4.23
C LEU A 116 -8.61 -4.42 5.70
N HIS A 117 -8.36 -5.64 6.17
CA HIS A 117 -8.56 -6.02 7.56
C HIS A 117 -7.74 -5.14 8.53
N TYR A 118 -6.43 -4.96 8.27
CA TYR A 118 -5.60 -4.09 9.12
C TYR A 118 -6.02 -2.63 9.05
N LYS A 119 -6.42 -2.11 7.89
CA LYS A 119 -6.96 -0.75 7.76
C LYS A 119 -8.22 -0.57 8.62
N GLN A 120 -9.11 -1.56 8.65
CA GLN A 120 -10.31 -1.53 9.47
C GLN A 120 -9.97 -1.58 10.97
N GLN A 121 -9.08 -2.49 11.37
CA GLN A 121 -8.63 -2.58 12.77
C GLN A 121 -7.96 -1.30 13.24
N TRP A 122 -7.04 -0.75 12.45
CA TRP A 122 -6.39 0.53 12.72
C TRP A 122 -7.39 1.67 12.84
N GLY A 123 -8.38 1.73 11.93
CA GLY A 123 -9.45 2.72 11.98
C GLY A 123 -10.31 2.61 13.24
N ARG A 124 -10.58 1.41 13.73
CA ARG A 124 -11.30 1.19 15.01
C ARG A 124 -10.45 1.64 16.20
N ALA A 125 -9.18 1.24 16.25
CA ALA A 125 -8.26 1.63 17.31
C ALA A 125 -8.09 3.15 17.39
N LEU A 126 -7.98 3.83 16.24
CA LEU A 126 -7.87 5.29 16.18
C LEU A 126 -9.12 5.99 16.73
N LYS A 127 -10.32 5.48 16.42
CA LYS A 127 -11.59 6.02 16.95
C LYS A 127 -11.71 5.83 18.45
N GLU A 128 -11.32 4.65 18.97
CA GLU A 128 -11.31 4.40 20.42
C GLU A 128 -10.29 5.30 21.13
N LEU A 129 -9.10 5.48 20.56
CA LEU A 129 -8.09 6.40 21.12
C LEU A 129 -8.61 7.84 21.18
N ALA A 130 -9.29 8.31 20.12
CA ALA A 130 -9.89 9.64 20.10
C ALA A 130 -10.97 9.79 21.20
N ARG A 131 -11.85 8.79 21.36
CA ARG A 131 -12.86 8.77 22.43
C ARG A 131 -12.25 8.76 23.82
N LEU A 132 -11.20 7.98 24.05
CA LEU A 132 -10.49 7.93 25.33
C LEU A 132 -9.84 9.28 25.64
N LYS A 133 -9.16 9.89 24.66
CA LYS A 133 -8.58 11.23 24.83
C LYS A 133 -9.65 12.28 25.17
N GLN A 134 -10.78 12.26 24.48
CA GLN A 134 -11.88 13.20 24.76
C GLN A 134 -12.43 13.01 26.18
N ARG A 135 -12.71 11.77 26.58
CA ARG A 135 -13.20 11.47 27.95
C ARG A 135 -12.22 11.88 29.04
N GLU A 136 -10.92 11.66 28.81
CA GLU A 136 -9.88 12.08 29.74
C GLU A 136 -9.84 13.61 29.87
N GLN A 137 -9.92 14.33 28.75
CA GLN A 137 -9.99 15.80 28.75
C GLN A 137 -11.24 16.31 29.49
N GLU A 138 -12.41 15.73 29.23
CA GLU A 138 -13.66 16.05 29.93
C GLU A 138 -13.53 15.79 31.44
N SER A 139 -12.93 14.65 31.82
CA SER A 139 -12.68 14.33 33.23
C SER A 139 -11.71 15.31 33.89
N GLN A 140 -10.67 15.75 33.19
CA GLN A 140 -9.71 16.73 33.71
C GLN A 140 -10.37 18.10 33.91
N MET A 141 -11.16 18.55 32.94
CA MET A 141 -11.94 19.79 33.06
C MET A 141 -12.95 19.72 34.22
N ALA A 142 -13.65 18.60 34.39
CA ALA A 142 -14.58 18.41 35.49
C ALA A 142 -13.88 18.47 36.87
N ARG A 143 -12.68 17.88 36.99
CA ARG A 143 -11.88 17.96 38.22
C ARG A 143 -11.42 19.38 38.51
N LEU A 144 -10.92 20.10 37.50
CA LEU A 144 -10.51 21.50 37.64
C LEU A 144 -11.68 22.38 38.05
N LYS A 145 -12.85 22.22 37.43
CA LYS A 145 -14.05 22.97 37.77
C LYS A 145 -14.46 22.71 39.22
N LYS A 146 -14.46 21.45 39.67
CA LYS A 146 -14.76 21.10 41.05
C LYS A 146 -13.78 21.73 42.04
N GLN A 147 -12.48 21.73 41.72
CA GLN A 147 -11.46 22.40 42.54
C GLN A 147 -11.68 23.92 42.61
N GLN A 148 -12.08 24.56 41.51
CA GLN A 148 -12.43 25.98 41.49
C GLN A 148 -13.66 26.28 42.36
N GLU A 149 -14.71 25.47 42.26
CA GLU A 149 -15.93 25.59 43.08
C GLU A 149 -15.62 25.39 44.58
N GLU A 150 -14.81 24.38 44.94
CA GLU A 150 -14.37 24.15 46.32
C GLU A 150 -13.56 25.34 46.87
N LEU A 151 -12.68 25.93 46.05
CA LEU A 151 -11.90 27.11 46.42
C LEU A 151 -12.78 28.35 46.61
N GLU A 152 -13.75 28.56 45.72
CA GLU A 152 -14.72 29.66 45.82
C GLU A 152 -15.60 29.52 47.07
N GLN A 153 -16.06 28.30 47.38
CA GLN A 153 -16.79 28.02 48.62
C GLN A 153 -15.95 28.34 49.87
N MET A 154 -14.66 27.97 49.87
CA MET A 154 -13.76 28.31 50.98
C MET A 154 -13.56 29.82 51.11
N ARG A 155 -13.42 30.55 50.00
CA ARG A 155 -13.33 32.02 49.99
C ARG A 155 -14.59 32.67 50.55
N LEU A 156 -15.78 32.21 50.14
CA LEU A 156 -17.05 32.72 50.66
C LEU A 156 -17.21 32.46 52.17
N ARG A 157 -16.80 31.28 52.66
CA ARG A 157 -16.81 30.97 54.10
C ARG A 157 -15.86 31.87 54.89
N TYR A 158 -14.68 32.15 54.34
CA TYR A 158 -13.73 33.06 54.97
C TYR A 158 -14.30 34.47 55.09
N LEU A 159 -14.86 35.03 54.00
CA LEU A 159 -15.49 36.35 54.01
C LEU A 159 -16.67 36.42 55.00
N ALA A 160 -17.54 35.42 55.01
CA ALA A 160 -18.66 35.38 55.96
C ALA A 160 -18.20 35.26 57.43
N ALA A 161 -17.07 34.59 57.70
CA ALA A 161 -16.49 34.52 59.03
C ALA A 161 -15.88 35.87 59.45
N GLU A 162 -15.16 36.53 58.54
CA GLU A 162 -14.61 37.87 58.74
C GLU A 162 -15.72 38.90 59.00
N GLU A 163 -16.77 38.93 58.18
CA GLU A 163 -17.96 39.78 58.39
C GLU A 163 -18.66 39.50 59.73
N LYS A 164 -18.73 38.23 60.15
CA LYS A 164 -19.32 37.88 61.44
C LYS A 164 -18.47 38.43 62.59
N ASP A 165 -17.15 38.38 62.47
CA ASP A 165 -16.25 38.90 63.50
C ASP A 165 -16.25 40.43 63.54
N THR A 166 -16.33 41.11 62.39
CA THR A 166 -16.53 42.58 62.35
C THR A 166 -17.86 42.99 62.95
N VAL A 167 -18.95 42.27 62.65
CA VAL A 167 -20.26 42.54 63.26
C VAL A 167 -20.22 42.33 64.78
N LYS A 168 -19.48 41.34 65.29
CA LYS A 168 -19.29 41.17 66.74
C LYS A 168 -18.51 42.32 67.36
N THR A 169 -17.44 42.80 66.70
CA THR A 169 -16.65 43.94 67.21
C THR A 169 -17.52 45.20 67.21
N GLU A 170 -18.26 45.47 66.13
CA GLU A 170 -19.21 46.58 66.05
C GLU A 170 -20.30 46.47 67.13
N GLN A 171 -20.85 45.27 67.38
CA GLN A 171 -21.82 45.05 68.46
C GLN A 171 -21.22 45.32 69.84
N GLN A 172 -19.97 44.90 70.09
CA GLN A 172 -19.28 45.17 71.34
C GLN A 172 -19.02 46.68 71.50
N GLU A 173 -18.56 47.36 70.46
CA GLU A 173 -18.38 48.82 70.44
C GLU A 173 -19.70 49.54 70.69
N LEU A 174 -20.80 49.12 70.06
CA LEU A 174 -22.14 49.68 70.30
C LEU A 174 -22.61 49.45 71.74
N LEU A 175 -22.30 48.30 72.34
CA LEU A 175 -22.58 48.03 73.76
C LEU A 175 -21.74 48.93 74.66
N ASP A 176 -20.47 49.13 74.34
CA ASP A 176 -19.56 49.99 75.09
C ASP A 176 -20.00 51.46 75.00
N ILE A 177 -20.33 51.95 73.81
CA ILE A 177 -20.94 53.28 73.59
C ILE A 177 -22.25 53.41 74.36
N ARG A 178 -23.11 52.38 74.35
CA ARG A 178 -24.38 52.40 75.11
C ARG A 178 -24.12 52.48 76.62
N ASN A 179 -23.14 51.75 77.13
CA ASN A 179 -22.76 51.80 78.53
C ASN A 179 -22.19 53.16 78.91
N GLU A 180 -21.38 53.75 78.03
CA GLU A 180 -20.81 55.08 78.21
C GLU A 180 -21.89 56.17 78.14
N LEU A 181 -22.82 56.11 77.18
CA LEU A 181 -24.01 56.96 77.13
C LEU A 181 -24.86 56.84 78.39
N ASN A 182 -25.05 55.63 78.93
CA ASN A 182 -25.76 55.45 80.19
C ASN A 182 -25.01 56.06 81.39
N ARG A 183 -23.69 55.95 81.43
CA ARG A 183 -22.85 56.61 82.45
C ARG A 183 -22.93 58.12 82.34
N LEU A 184 -22.82 58.67 81.12
CA LEU A 184 -22.98 60.09 80.84
C LEU A 184 -24.38 60.56 81.20
N ARG A 185 -25.43 59.79 80.90
CA ARG A 185 -26.81 60.10 81.30
C ARG A 185 -27.01 60.06 82.82
N GLN A 186 -26.34 59.15 83.53
CA GLN A 186 -26.32 59.14 84.99
C GLN A 186 -25.50 60.30 85.57
N GLN A 187 -24.42 60.72 84.90
CA GLN A 187 -23.66 61.92 85.24
C GLN A 187 -24.49 63.18 84.97
N GLU A 188 -25.23 63.25 83.86
CA GLU A 188 -26.21 64.30 83.57
C GLU A 188 -27.36 64.25 84.58
N GLN A 189 -27.86 63.09 85.01
CA GLN A 189 -28.86 62.98 86.07
C GLN A 189 -28.32 63.37 87.45
N LYS A 190 -27.04 63.11 87.74
CA LYS A 190 -26.34 63.60 88.93
C LYS A 190 -26.08 65.11 88.85
N GLN A 191 -25.77 65.63 87.66
CA GLN A 191 -25.69 67.08 87.39
C GLN A 191 -27.09 67.73 87.38
N TYR A 192 -28.17 67.02 87.06
CA TYR A 192 -29.54 67.53 87.13
C TYR A 192 -30.13 67.53 88.56
N GLN A 193 -29.43 66.95 89.54
CA GLN A 193 -29.73 67.14 90.97
C GLN A 193 -28.91 68.27 91.61
N ASP A 194 -27.96 68.88 90.89
CA ASP A 194 -27.20 70.06 91.32
C ASP A 194 -27.31 71.17 90.25
N TYR A 195 -28.19 72.14 90.53
CA TYR A 195 -28.46 73.37 89.78
C TYR A 195 -29.52 73.34 88.66
N LYS A 196 -30.70 73.82 89.07
CA LYS A 196 -31.58 74.73 88.32
C LYS A 196 -30.78 75.97 87.86
N GLU A 197 -31.17 76.57 86.72
CA GLU A 197 -30.66 77.84 86.14
C GLU A 197 -29.32 77.72 85.38
N ILE A 198 -29.17 77.94 84.06
CA ILE A 198 -29.57 79.09 83.22
C ILE A 198 -29.65 78.67 81.73
N ALA A 199 -30.53 79.37 81.02
CA ALA A 199 -30.83 79.24 79.61
C ALA A 199 -29.76 79.78 78.64
N SER A 200 -29.93 79.32 77.39
CA SER A 200 -29.77 80.08 76.15
C SER A 200 -28.37 80.19 75.54
N GLY A 201 -28.32 79.94 74.23
CA GLY A 201 -27.45 80.73 73.36
C GLY A 201 -26.75 79.99 72.22
N LYS A 202 -27.49 79.84 71.11
CA LYS A 202 -27.09 80.21 69.73
C LYS A 202 -25.80 79.68 69.09
N GLN A 203 -26.08 79.15 67.89
CA GLN A 203 -25.43 79.42 66.58
C GLN A 203 -24.08 78.77 66.25
N GLY A 204 -24.05 78.18 65.05
CA GLY A 204 -22.81 77.81 64.36
C GLY A 204 -22.98 76.83 63.20
N SER A 205 -23.82 77.15 62.20
CA SER A 205 -23.51 76.76 60.81
C SER A 205 -22.49 77.80 60.27
N PRO A 206 -21.81 77.67 59.10
CA PRO A 206 -21.83 76.60 58.09
C PRO A 206 -20.44 76.32 57.42
N ARG A 207 -20.46 75.53 56.33
CA ARG A 207 -19.47 75.43 55.22
C ARG A 207 -18.19 74.65 55.56
N GLY A 208 -17.64 73.80 54.70
CA GLY A 208 -17.88 73.55 53.27
C GLY A 208 -16.53 73.22 52.64
N SER A 209 -16.48 72.27 51.71
CA SER A 209 -15.48 72.23 50.64
C SER A 209 -15.90 71.21 49.58
N GLY A 210 -17.05 71.47 48.95
CA GLY A 210 -17.42 70.80 47.72
C GLY A 210 -16.77 71.54 46.56
N LEU A 211 -15.51 71.23 46.25
CA LEU A 211 -14.85 71.61 44.99
C LEU A 211 -13.75 70.64 44.53
N GLU A 212 -13.32 69.67 45.35
CA GLU A 212 -12.27 68.70 44.97
C GLU A 212 -12.83 67.34 44.49
N GLU A 213 -14.04 66.99 44.94
CA GLU A 213 -14.69 65.68 44.72
C GLU A 213 -15.10 65.42 43.26
N GLY A 214 -15.27 66.47 42.45
CA GLY A 214 -15.73 66.33 41.06
C GLY A 214 -14.68 65.82 40.07
N LEU A 215 -13.39 66.02 40.34
CA LEU A 215 -12.30 65.55 39.46
C LEU A 215 -11.94 64.09 39.76
N ASP A 216 -11.97 63.69 41.02
CA ASP A 216 -11.74 62.30 41.44
C ASP A 216 -12.91 61.39 41.06
N ASP A 217 -14.16 61.87 41.14
CA ASP A 217 -15.33 61.14 40.64
C ASP A 217 -15.30 60.97 39.11
N TYR A 218 -14.81 61.98 38.38
CA TYR A 218 -14.67 61.91 36.92
C TYR A 218 -13.56 60.93 36.50
N LEU A 219 -12.44 60.94 37.20
CA LEU A 219 -11.34 60.00 37.01
C LEU A 219 -11.78 58.56 37.28
N THR A 220 -12.53 58.34 38.35
CA THR A 220 -13.04 57.02 38.73
C THR A 220 -13.95 56.44 37.65
N ARG A 221 -14.87 57.25 37.10
CA ARG A 221 -15.75 56.83 35.99
C ARG A 221 -14.99 56.45 34.72
N LEU A 222 -13.96 57.21 34.36
CA LEU A 222 -13.11 56.92 33.18
C LEU A 222 -12.39 55.57 33.31
N ILE A 223 -11.91 55.24 34.52
CA ILE A 223 -11.24 53.96 34.81
C ILE A 223 -12.25 52.80 34.74
N GLU A 224 -13.44 52.97 35.33
CA GLU A 224 -14.49 51.95 35.32
C GLU A 224 -15.02 51.65 33.91
N GLU A 225 -15.18 52.68 33.07
CA GLU A 225 -15.62 52.51 31.68
C GLU A 225 -14.57 51.75 30.85
N ARG A 226 -13.28 52.07 31.03
CA ARG A 226 -12.17 51.35 30.40
C ARG A 226 -12.13 49.88 30.84
N ASP A 227 -12.26 49.62 32.14
CA ASP A 227 -12.21 48.26 32.69
C ASP A 227 -13.45 47.45 32.34
N THR A 228 -14.60 48.09 32.11
CA THR A 228 -15.82 47.43 31.63
C THR A 228 -15.67 47.00 30.17
N LEU A 229 -15.16 47.88 29.30
CA LEU A 229 -14.91 47.55 27.89
C LEU A 229 -13.88 46.43 27.74
N MET A 230 -12.78 46.48 28.50
CA MET A 230 -11.75 45.44 28.49
C MET A 230 -12.26 44.08 29.01
N ARG A 231 -13.18 44.07 29.98
CA ARG A 231 -13.80 42.84 30.51
C ARG A 231 -14.69 42.11 29.51
N THR A 232 -15.19 42.79 28.48
CA THR A 232 -15.97 42.12 27.41
C THR A 232 -15.13 41.20 26.53
N GLY A 233 -13.80 41.37 26.53
CA GLY A 233 -12.87 40.57 25.70
C GLY A 233 -12.91 40.91 24.21
N VAL A 234 -13.73 41.88 23.80
CA VAL A 234 -13.85 42.34 22.40
C VAL A 234 -12.86 43.48 22.09
N TYR A 235 -12.52 44.28 23.10
CA TYR A 235 -11.60 45.42 22.98
C TYR A 235 -10.26 45.12 23.63
N ASN A 236 -9.18 45.64 23.05
CA ASN A 236 -7.81 45.52 23.54
C ASN A 236 -7.13 46.90 23.67
N HIS A 237 -5.92 46.93 24.21
CA HIS A 237 -5.18 48.18 24.46
C HIS A 237 -4.76 48.92 23.16
N GLU A 238 -4.81 48.25 22.00
CA GLU A 238 -4.50 48.83 20.69
C GLU A 238 -5.72 49.50 20.04
N ASP A 239 -6.92 49.26 20.57
CA ASP A 239 -8.15 49.86 20.05
C ASP A 239 -8.22 51.35 20.38
N ARG A 240 -8.61 52.13 19.37
CA ARG A 240 -8.65 53.60 19.43
C ARG A 240 -9.50 54.14 20.59
N ILE A 241 -10.55 53.42 20.98
CA ILE A 241 -11.44 53.81 22.08
C ILE A 241 -10.76 53.63 23.45
N ILE A 242 -10.02 52.54 23.66
CA ILE A 242 -9.29 52.25 24.90
C ILE A 242 -8.08 53.19 25.02
N SER A 243 -7.36 53.39 23.92
CA SER A 243 -6.22 54.33 23.87
C SER A 243 -6.61 55.77 24.19
N GLU A 244 -7.80 56.22 23.77
CA GLU A 244 -8.31 57.56 24.06
C GLU A 244 -8.73 57.71 25.54
N LEU A 245 -9.37 56.68 26.12
CA LEU A 245 -9.67 56.64 27.56
C LEU A 245 -8.39 56.68 28.40
N ASP A 246 -7.37 55.91 28.04
CA ASP A 246 -6.07 55.94 28.74
C ASP A 246 -5.35 57.30 28.59
N ARG A 247 -5.53 57.99 27.46
CA ARG A 247 -5.02 59.36 27.26
C ARG A 247 -5.72 60.34 28.19
N GLN A 248 -7.05 60.28 28.31
CA GLN A 248 -7.84 61.15 29.17
C GLN A 248 -7.57 60.89 30.66
N ILE A 249 -7.43 59.63 31.08
CA ILE A 249 -7.03 59.25 32.44
C ILE A 249 -5.67 59.88 32.80
N ARG A 250 -4.68 59.80 31.89
CA ARG A 250 -3.35 60.42 32.09
C ARG A 250 -3.42 61.95 32.15
N GLU A 251 -4.28 62.59 31.35
CA GLU A 251 -4.47 64.04 31.38
C GLU A 251 -5.14 64.53 32.68
N VAL A 252 -6.12 63.77 33.20
CA VAL A 252 -6.77 64.10 34.48
C VAL A 252 -5.80 63.88 35.65
N LEU A 253 -5.03 62.79 35.65
CA LEU A 253 -4.00 62.53 36.67
C LEU A 253 -2.91 63.60 36.69
N THR A 254 -2.46 64.09 35.53
CA THR A 254 -1.46 65.16 35.43
C THR A 254 -2.02 66.53 35.85
N LYS A 255 -3.30 66.81 35.59
CA LYS A 255 -3.98 67.99 36.12
C LYS A 255 -4.15 67.94 37.64
N ASN A 256 -4.49 66.78 38.20
CA ASN A 256 -4.68 66.62 39.65
C ASN A 256 -3.35 66.72 40.42
N SER A 257 -2.24 66.32 39.80
CA SER A 257 -0.90 66.46 40.39
C SER A 257 -0.24 67.83 40.16
N ALA A 258 -0.72 68.64 39.22
CA ALA A 258 -0.29 70.03 39.02
C ALA A 258 -1.11 71.07 39.81
N SER A 259 -2.24 70.67 40.42
CA SER A 259 -3.08 71.49 41.29
C SER A 259 -2.81 71.30 42.79
N ASN A 260 -1.80 70.48 43.15
CA ASN A 260 -1.27 70.30 44.51
C ASN A 260 0.09 70.97 44.69
#